data_AF-A0A956IB41-F1
#
_entry.id   AF-A0A956IB41-F1
#
_cell.length_a   1.000
_cell.length_b   1.000
_cell.length_c   1.000
_cell.angle_alpha   90.00
_cell.angle_beta   90.00
_cell.angle_gamma   90.00
#
_symmetry.space_group_name_H-M   'P 1'
#
loop_
_entity.id
_entity.type
_entity.pdbx_description
1 polymer ?
#
loop_
_entity_poly.entity_id
_entity_poly.type
_entity_poly.pdbx_seq_one_letter_code
_entity_poly.pdbx_strand_id
1 'polypeptide(L)'
;MISRLAILLCALAIACGSSNETPAPTPSPTEESPSTMGTSASAMAEAPANPPVDPMALPDELPNGLLVGYSPFAQNEGGQWVQPAPARLEMITRRGGEWHVDAITDSDSNVFHKAMPFTLPGGEQAILTIGGMGAHVKLWRHGESGWTASNVWSESFGGRFDRMRDVEIGDLFG
;
A
#
# COMPACT_ATOMS: atom_id res chain seq x y z
N MET A 1 -2.24 -57.53 23.97
CA MET A 1 -2.11 -57.21 25.40
C MET A 1 -2.03 -55.69 25.52
N ILE A 2 -3.18 -55.01 25.68
CA ILE A 2 -3.64 -54.34 26.91
C ILE A 2 -2.56 -53.34 27.40
N SER A 3 -2.75 -52.01 27.40
CA SER A 3 -3.63 -51.34 28.37
C SER A 3 -3.70 -49.81 28.19
N ARG A 4 -4.94 -49.28 28.20
CA ARG A 4 -5.47 -48.05 28.86
C ARG A 4 -5.03 -46.65 28.35
N LEU A 5 -5.92 -45.76 27.87
CA LEU A 5 -7.04 -45.07 28.55
C LEU A 5 -6.51 -44.14 29.67
N ALA A 6 -6.74 -42.83 29.82
CA ALA A 6 -7.68 -41.81 29.33
C ALA A 6 -6.92 -40.45 29.22
N ILE A 7 -7.49 -39.35 28.73
CA ILE A 7 -8.14 -38.34 29.60
C ILE A 7 -9.07 -37.47 28.75
N LEU A 8 -10.28 -37.33 29.30
CA LEU A 8 -11.41 -36.50 28.94
C LEU A 8 -11.14 -35.03 29.31
N LEU A 9 -11.51 -34.06 28.47
CA LEU A 9 -11.73 -32.68 28.92
C LEU A 9 -12.98 -32.11 28.21
N CYS A 10 -14.08 -32.06 28.96
CA CYS A 10 -15.23 -31.20 28.69
C CYS A 10 -15.14 -29.99 29.63
N ALA A 11 -15.29 -28.78 29.10
CA ALA A 11 -15.88 -27.66 29.85
C ALA A 11 -16.39 -26.59 28.88
N LEU A 12 -17.72 -26.42 28.87
CA LEU A 12 -18.46 -25.27 28.37
C LEU A 12 -18.29 -24.09 29.33
N ALA A 13 -18.22 -22.86 28.81
CA ALA A 13 -18.59 -21.66 29.55
C ALA A 13 -19.35 -20.69 28.62
N ILE A 14 -20.57 -20.37 29.05
CA ILE A 14 -21.47 -19.34 28.53
C ILE A 14 -21.28 -18.08 29.40
N ALA A 15 -21.15 -16.90 28.79
CA ALA A 15 -21.45 -15.59 29.39
C ALA A 15 -21.60 -14.56 28.25
N CYS A 16 -22.81 -14.11 27.91
CA CYS A 16 -23.61 -13.03 28.51
C CYS A 16 -23.13 -11.60 28.16
N GLY A 17 -23.93 -10.93 27.33
CA GLY A 17 -24.41 -9.56 27.63
C GLY A 17 -23.75 -8.40 26.90
N SER A 18 -24.47 -7.83 25.93
CA SER A 18 -24.63 -6.37 25.85
C SER A 18 -25.89 -6.01 25.07
N SER A 19 -26.92 -5.73 25.87
CA SER A 19 -27.85 -4.62 25.79
C SER A 19 -28.14 -3.97 24.44
N ASN A 20 -29.40 -4.15 24.07
CA ASN A 20 -30.21 -3.43 23.12
C ASN A 20 -30.33 -1.94 23.51
N GLU A 21 -29.88 -1.00 22.67
CA GLU A 21 -30.27 0.42 22.74
C GLU A 21 -31.15 0.76 21.53
N THR A 22 -32.46 0.79 21.78
CA THR A 22 -33.44 1.43 20.90
C THR A 22 -33.48 2.91 21.25
N PRO A 23 -33.29 3.85 20.30
CA PRO A 23 -33.46 5.26 20.56
C PRO A 23 -34.94 5.60 20.85
N ALA A 24 -35.13 6.47 21.84
CA ALA A 24 -36.42 7.00 22.27
C ALA A 24 -37.16 7.75 21.13
N PRO A 25 -38.51 7.81 21.18
CA PRO A 25 -39.30 8.47 20.13
C PRO A 25 -39.25 9.99 20.27
N THR A 26 -38.98 10.66 19.14
CA THR A 26 -39.17 12.09 18.94
C THR A 26 -40.68 12.44 18.95
N PRO A 27 -41.16 13.41 19.75
CA PRO A 27 -42.53 13.90 19.62
C PRO A 27 -42.70 14.72 18.33
N SER A 28 -43.77 14.43 17.58
CA SER A 28 -44.26 15.20 16.41
C SER A 28 -45.19 16.35 16.88
N PRO A 29 -45.65 17.26 16.00
CA PRO A 29 -45.41 18.70 16.14
C PRO A 29 -46.65 19.45 16.64
N THR A 30 -46.44 20.60 17.29
CA THR A 30 -47.49 21.58 17.53
C THR A 30 -47.76 22.34 16.23
N GLU A 31 -48.99 22.18 15.74
CA GLU A 31 -49.64 22.99 14.72
C GLU A 31 -49.80 24.43 15.22
N GLU A 32 -49.25 25.40 14.49
CA GLU A 32 -49.77 26.77 14.48
C GLU A 32 -49.67 27.34 13.06
N SER A 33 -50.82 27.75 12.55
CA SER A 33 -51.04 28.57 11.36
C SER A 33 -52.11 29.61 11.75
N PRO A 34 -52.32 30.70 11.00
CA PRO A 34 -51.56 31.26 9.89
C PRO A 34 -51.34 32.79 10.02
N SER A 35 -50.44 33.36 9.22
CA SER A 35 -50.56 34.79 8.85
C SER A 35 -49.93 35.05 7.48
N THR A 36 -50.81 35.08 6.49
CA THR A 36 -50.69 35.71 5.17
C THR A 36 -49.94 37.04 5.21
N MET A 37 -48.86 37.18 4.43
CA MET A 37 -48.44 38.45 3.82
C MET A 37 -47.56 38.21 2.58
N GLY A 38 -48.01 38.75 1.45
CA GLY A 38 -47.15 39.35 0.43
C GLY A 38 -46.50 38.43 -0.60
N THR A 39 -47.21 38.15 -1.71
CA THR A 39 -46.56 37.75 -2.96
C THR A 39 -45.84 38.97 -3.56
N SER A 40 -44.56 39.11 -3.24
CA SER A 40 -43.61 39.88 -4.05
C SER A 40 -42.73 38.88 -4.80
N ALA A 41 -43.06 38.62 -6.05
CA ALA A 41 -42.22 37.85 -6.96
C ALA A 41 -41.03 38.73 -7.38
N SER A 42 -39.99 38.75 -6.54
CA SER A 42 -38.66 39.18 -6.95
C SER A 42 -38.03 38.00 -7.69
N ALA A 43 -37.84 38.13 -9.01
CA ALA A 43 -37.07 37.19 -9.79
C ALA A 43 -35.62 37.20 -9.27
N MET A 44 -35.29 36.25 -8.41
CA MET A 44 -33.90 35.97 -8.05
C MET A 44 -33.23 35.42 -9.31
N ALA A 45 -32.31 36.21 -9.87
CA ALA A 45 -31.37 35.72 -10.84
C ALA A 45 -30.59 34.56 -10.21
N GLU A 46 -30.69 33.39 -10.84
CA GLU A 46 -29.99 32.18 -10.44
C GLU A 46 -28.49 32.47 -10.45
N ALA A 47 -27.86 32.41 -9.27
CA ALA A 47 -26.42 32.52 -9.17
C ALA A 47 -25.78 31.41 -10.01
N PRO A 48 -24.70 31.69 -10.77
CA PRO A 48 -24.08 30.68 -11.62
C PRO A 48 -23.64 29.49 -10.76
N ALA A 49 -24.26 28.34 -11.00
CA ALA A 49 -23.85 27.10 -10.38
C ALA A 49 -22.43 26.79 -10.83
N ASN A 50 -21.52 26.57 -9.87
CA ASN A 50 -20.19 26.05 -10.20
C ASN A 50 -20.34 24.74 -10.97
N PRO A 51 -19.50 24.50 -11.99
CA PRO A 51 -19.57 23.26 -12.74
C PRO A 51 -19.42 22.05 -11.81
N PRO A 52 -20.04 20.91 -12.15
CA PRO A 52 -19.91 19.69 -11.36
C PRO A 52 -18.43 19.31 -11.23
N VAL A 53 -17.94 19.18 -10.00
CA VAL A 53 -16.62 18.62 -9.73
C VAL A 53 -16.73 17.10 -9.85
N ASP A 54 -15.92 16.49 -10.72
CA ASP A 54 -15.79 15.04 -10.79
C ASP A 54 -15.09 14.54 -9.52
N PRO A 55 -15.78 13.75 -8.66
CA PRO A 55 -15.19 13.25 -7.42
C PRO A 55 -14.02 12.27 -7.63
N MET A 56 -13.82 11.78 -8.87
CA MET A 56 -12.73 10.88 -9.23
C MET A 56 -11.58 11.58 -9.97
N ALA A 57 -11.68 12.90 -10.20
CA ALA A 57 -10.61 13.65 -10.85
C ALA A 57 -9.36 13.67 -9.96
N LEU A 58 -8.25 13.14 -10.48
CA LEU A 58 -6.94 13.23 -9.82
C LEU A 58 -6.32 14.60 -10.11
N PRO A 59 -5.69 15.24 -9.11
CA PRO A 59 -4.86 16.42 -9.34
C PRO A 59 -3.76 16.16 -10.38
N ASP A 60 -3.29 17.23 -11.02
CA ASP A 60 -2.18 17.15 -11.98
C ASP A 60 -0.86 16.73 -11.32
N GLU A 61 -0.71 17.02 -10.03
CA GLU A 61 0.44 16.65 -9.19
C GLU A 61 -0.04 15.81 -8.00
N LEU A 62 0.58 14.66 -7.79
CA LEU A 62 0.37 13.88 -6.56
C LEU A 62 1.58 14.03 -5.63
N PRO A 63 1.36 14.20 -4.31
CA PRO A 63 2.46 14.37 -3.36
C PRO A 63 3.29 13.10 -3.17
N ASN A 64 2.72 11.93 -3.50
CA ASN A 64 3.35 10.62 -3.35
C ASN A 64 3.34 9.87 -4.68
N GLY A 65 4.40 9.08 -4.91
CA GLY A 65 4.45 8.08 -5.96
C GLY A 65 4.09 6.68 -5.44
N LEU A 66 4.00 5.74 -6.38
CA LEU A 66 3.87 4.32 -6.09
C LEU A 66 5.20 3.62 -6.32
N LEU A 67 5.53 2.67 -5.46
CA LEU A 67 6.59 1.70 -5.66
C LEU A 67 5.98 0.35 -6.01
N VAL A 68 6.23 -0.13 -7.23
CA VAL A 68 5.64 -1.37 -7.74
C VAL A 68 6.76 -2.35 -8.05
N GLY A 69 7.00 -3.28 -7.12
CA GLY A 69 7.95 -4.38 -7.31
C GLY A 69 7.28 -5.58 -7.96
N TYR A 70 7.90 -6.15 -8.99
CA TYR A 70 7.41 -7.36 -9.64
C TYR A 70 8.54 -8.24 -10.19
N SER A 71 8.20 -9.49 -10.45
CA SER A 71 9.11 -10.49 -11.03
C SER A 71 8.78 -10.68 -12.51
N PRO A 72 9.52 -10.04 -13.42
CA PRO A 72 9.29 -10.25 -14.84
C PRO A 72 9.78 -11.64 -15.27
N PHE A 73 9.16 -12.16 -16.31
CA PHE A 73 9.61 -13.36 -17.00
C PHE A 73 10.02 -12.98 -18.42
N ALA A 74 11.12 -13.56 -18.90
CA ALA A 74 11.59 -13.42 -20.27
C ALA A 74 11.63 -14.79 -20.95
N GLN A 75 11.56 -14.82 -22.27
CA GLN A 75 11.84 -16.06 -22.99
C GLN A 75 13.33 -16.41 -22.87
N ASN A 76 13.64 -17.71 -22.83
CA ASN A 76 15.01 -18.18 -22.93
C ASN A 76 15.61 -17.89 -24.32
N GLU A 77 16.92 -18.05 -24.44
CA GLU A 77 17.59 -18.06 -25.73
C GLU A 77 17.00 -19.18 -26.60
N GLY A 78 16.29 -18.80 -27.67
CA GLY A 78 15.58 -19.72 -28.56
C GLY A 78 14.05 -19.75 -28.41
N GLY A 79 13.46 -19.03 -27.45
CA GLY A 79 12.01 -18.84 -27.36
C GLY A 79 11.19 -20.08 -26.98
N GLN A 80 11.84 -21.10 -26.41
CA GLN A 80 11.24 -22.40 -26.12
C GLN A 80 10.50 -22.45 -24.78
N TRP A 81 10.95 -21.66 -23.79
CA TRP A 81 10.28 -21.54 -22.48
C TRP A 81 10.57 -20.18 -21.86
N VAL A 82 9.77 -19.81 -20.85
CA VAL A 82 9.97 -18.60 -20.05
C VAL A 82 10.85 -18.89 -18.84
N GLN A 83 11.72 -17.96 -18.50
CA GLN A 83 12.56 -17.97 -17.31
C GLN A 83 12.44 -16.64 -16.56
N PRO A 84 12.66 -16.64 -15.23
CA PRO A 84 12.67 -15.39 -14.47
C PRO A 84 13.74 -14.43 -15.02
N ALA A 85 13.36 -13.16 -15.17
CA ALA A 85 14.26 -12.08 -15.50
C ALA A 85 14.71 -11.34 -14.21
N PRO A 86 15.72 -10.45 -14.28
CA PRO A 86 16.12 -9.59 -13.17
C PRO A 86 14.93 -8.91 -12.48
N ALA A 87 15.01 -8.76 -11.16
CA ALA A 87 13.94 -8.14 -10.37
C ALA A 87 13.72 -6.70 -10.83
N ARG A 88 12.45 -6.27 -10.91
CA ARG A 88 12.10 -4.93 -11.37
C ARG A 88 11.26 -4.19 -10.33
N LEU A 89 11.60 -2.93 -10.12
CA LEU A 89 10.87 -2.00 -9.28
C LEU A 89 10.58 -0.74 -10.08
N GLU A 90 9.32 -0.37 -10.19
CA GLU A 90 8.91 0.86 -10.86
C GLU A 90 8.47 1.93 -9.86
N MET A 91 8.97 3.14 -10.08
CA MET A 91 8.49 4.35 -9.43
C MET A 91 7.49 5.02 -10.37
N ILE A 92 6.22 4.98 -10.00
CA ILE A 92 5.13 5.58 -10.79
C ILE A 92 4.71 6.87 -10.11
N THR A 93 4.87 8.00 -10.79
CA THR A 93 4.54 9.35 -10.27
C THR A 93 3.60 10.09 -11.21
N ARG A 94 2.78 10.99 -10.67
CA ARG A 94 1.90 11.86 -11.47
C ARG A 94 2.40 13.29 -11.38
N ARG A 95 2.74 13.86 -12.54
CA ARG A 95 3.25 15.24 -12.69
C ARG A 95 2.67 15.87 -13.95
N GLY A 96 2.25 17.13 -13.88
CA GLY A 96 1.66 17.86 -15.01
C GLY A 96 0.45 17.16 -15.65
N GLY A 97 -0.31 16.37 -14.87
CA GLY A 97 -1.43 15.60 -15.40
C GLY A 97 -1.04 14.30 -16.10
N GLU A 98 0.24 13.93 -16.11
CA GLU A 98 0.79 12.75 -16.80
C GLU A 98 1.44 11.76 -15.83
N TRP A 99 1.35 10.47 -16.17
CA TRP A 99 2.03 9.41 -15.43
C TRP A 99 3.44 9.22 -15.94
N HIS A 100 4.40 9.31 -15.04
CA HIS A 100 5.83 9.12 -15.27
C HIS A 100 6.28 7.84 -14.60
N VAL A 101 7.02 7.01 -15.32
CA VAL A 101 7.58 5.75 -14.82
C VAL A 101 9.09 5.82 -14.91
N ASP A 102 9.74 5.61 -13.76
CA ASP A 102 11.16 5.33 -13.67
C ASP A 102 11.34 3.92 -13.10
N ALA A 103 12.50 3.29 -13.31
CA ALA A 103 12.69 1.89 -12.95
C ALA A 103 14.09 1.55 -12.45
N ILE A 104 14.12 0.65 -11.48
CA ILE A 104 15.31 -0.07 -11.01
C ILE A 104 15.22 -1.51 -11.49
N THR A 105 16.34 -2.05 -11.93
CA THR A 105 16.51 -3.48 -12.24
C THR A 105 17.68 -4.04 -11.44
N ASP A 106 17.46 -5.15 -10.74
CA ASP A 106 18.50 -5.84 -9.99
C ASP A 106 18.82 -7.20 -10.61
N SER A 107 20.04 -7.36 -11.11
CA SER A 107 20.52 -8.62 -11.70
C SER A 107 20.81 -9.72 -10.66
N ASP A 108 20.98 -9.36 -9.39
CA ASP A 108 21.35 -10.30 -8.32
C ASP A 108 20.11 -10.98 -7.70
N SER A 109 18.92 -10.63 -8.17
CA SER A 109 17.67 -11.28 -7.80
C SER A 109 16.71 -11.27 -8.98
N ASN A 110 15.67 -12.09 -8.94
CA ASN A 110 14.59 -12.08 -9.93
C ASN A 110 13.25 -11.59 -9.37
N VAL A 111 13.20 -11.30 -8.07
CA VAL A 111 12.07 -10.69 -7.38
C VAL A 111 12.58 -9.87 -6.20
N PHE A 112 11.94 -8.73 -5.94
CA PHE A 112 12.07 -8.05 -4.66
C PHE A 112 10.99 -8.57 -3.72
N HIS A 113 11.37 -9.11 -2.56
CA HIS A 113 10.36 -9.46 -1.55
C HIS A 113 9.84 -8.23 -0.81
N LYS A 114 10.65 -7.16 -0.75
CA LYS A 114 10.20 -5.85 -0.28
C LYS A 114 11.05 -4.74 -0.92
N ALA A 115 10.39 -3.61 -1.14
CA ALA A 115 11.02 -2.34 -1.48
C ALA A 115 10.31 -1.24 -0.68
N MET A 116 11.07 -0.32 -0.11
CA MET A 116 10.48 0.79 0.65
C MET A 116 11.33 2.07 0.56
N PRO A 117 10.72 3.25 0.68
CA PRO A 117 11.46 4.49 0.87
C PRO A 117 12.31 4.39 2.14
N PHE A 118 13.52 4.94 2.09
CA PHE A 118 14.44 4.96 3.21
C PHE A 118 15.15 6.31 3.27
N THR A 119 15.15 6.94 4.45
CA THR A 119 15.88 8.19 4.68
C THR A 119 17.18 7.88 5.39
N LEU A 120 18.31 8.21 4.75
CA LEU A 120 19.63 8.05 5.31
C LEU A 120 19.92 9.09 6.40
N PRO A 121 20.90 8.84 7.27
CA PRO A 121 21.44 9.89 8.14
C PRO A 121 21.81 11.14 7.32
N GLY A 122 21.33 12.30 7.75
CA GLY A 122 21.50 13.56 6.99
C GLY A 122 20.35 13.89 6.02
N GLY A 123 19.33 13.05 5.91
CA GLY A 123 18.09 13.35 5.18
C GLY A 123 18.07 12.96 3.70
N GLU A 124 19.17 12.39 3.18
CA GLU A 124 19.24 11.87 1.81
C GLU A 124 18.21 10.75 1.62
N GLN A 125 17.49 10.80 0.50
CA GLN A 125 16.46 9.82 0.15
C GLN A 125 17.06 8.66 -0.63
N ALA A 126 16.65 7.45 -0.27
CA ALA A 126 17.04 6.22 -0.92
C ALA A 126 15.84 5.26 -0.99
N ILE A 127 16.01 4.16 -1.70
CA ILE A 127 15.09 3.02 -1.66
C ILE A 127 15.85 1.84 -1.08
N LEU A 128 15.30 1.22 -0.03
CA LEU A 128 15.81 -0.04 0.51
C LEU A 128 15.07 -1.21 -0.16
N THR A 129 15.81 -2.17 -0.68
CA THR A 129 15.24 -3.41 -1.24
C THR A 129 15.83 -4.65 -0.59
N ILE A 130 15.03 -5.71 -0.49
CA ILE A 130 15.52 -7.07 -0.23
C ILE A 130 15.22 -7.98 -1.42
N GLY A 131 16.24 -8.70 -1.86
CA GLY A 131 16.12 -9.73 -2.91
C GLY A 131 15.39 -10.97 -2.38
N GLY A 132 14.60 -11.60 -3.24
CA GLY A 132 13.84 -12.81 -2.89
C GLY A 132 14.50 -14.12 -3.28
N MET A 133 15.49 -14.11 -4.18
CA MET A 133 16.26 -15.32 -4.55
C MET A 133 17.76 -15.24 -4.26
N GLY A 134 18.28 -14.03 -4.06
CA GLY A 134 19.59 -13.76 -3.47
C GLY A 134 19.37 -12.91 -2.23
N ALA A 135 19.96 -13.30 -1.10
CA ALA A 135 19.77 -12.60 0.17
C ALA A 135 20.66 -11.35 0.22
N HIS A 136 20.31 -10.35 -0.60
CA HIS A 136 20.93 -9.03 -0.62
C HIS A 136 19.99 -7.98 -0.06
N VAL A 137 20.51 -7.14 0.83
CA VAL A 137 19.88 -5.89 1.25
C VAL A 137 20.63 -4.77 0.53
N LYS A 138 19.91 -3.98 -0.29
CA LYS A 138 20.52 -2.92 -1.10
C LYS A 138 19.86 -1.58 -0.86
N LEU A 139 20.67 -0.52 -0.86
CA LEU A 139 20.25 0.87 -0.89
C LEU A 139 20.43 1.42 -2.30
N TRP A 140 19.35 1.92 -2.89
CA TRP A 140 19.34 2.53 -4.21
C TRP A 140 19.24 4.04 -4.09
N ARG A 141 20.10 4.76 -4.81
CA ARG A 141 20.14 6.22 -4.85
C ARG A 141 20.12 6.68 -6.29
N HIS A 142 19.33 7.70 -6.55
CA HIS A 142 19.21 8.31 -7.87
C HIS A 142 20.20 9.47 -7.99
N GLY A 143 21.15 9.36 -8.92
CA GLY A 143 22.09 10.42 -9.25
C GLY A 143 21.91 10.90 -10.69
N GLU A 144 22.86 11.71 -11.16
CA GLU A 144 22.86 12.23 -12.54
C GLU A 144 22.92 11.13 -13.61
N SER A 145 23.56 10.01 -13.30
CA SER A 145 23.68 8.83 -14.18
C SER A 145 22.55 7.81 -13.99
N GLY A 146 21.48 8.18 -13.27
CA GLY A 146 20.38 7.28 -12.90
C GLY A 146 20.61 6.55 -11.58
N TRP A 147 20.00 5.38 -11.45
CA TRP A 147 20.02 4.60 -10.21
C TRP A 147 21.33 3.85 -9.99
N THR A 148 21.84 3.94 -8.77
CA THR A 148 23.00 3.18 -8.30
C THR A 148 22.66 2.43 -7.02
N ALA A 149 23.14 1.19 -6.91
CA ALA A 149 22.93 0.35 -5.74
C ALA A 149 24.20 0.22 -4.91
N SER A 150 24.05 0.35 -3.59
CA SER A 150 25.04 -0.08 -2.60
C SER A 150 24.50 -1.31 -1.87
N ASN A 151 25.26 -2.40 -1.87
CA ASN A 151 24.93 -3.58 -1.07
C ASN A 151 25.33 -3.34 0.39
N VAL A 152 24.37 -3.38 1.32
CA VAL A 152 24.63 -3.12 2.75
C VAL A 152 24.78 -4.40 3.56
N TRP A 153 24.18 -5.49 3.12
CA TRP A 153 24.29 -6.78 3.77
C TRP A 153 23.98 -7.91 2.79
N SER A 154 24.65 -9.04 2.96
CA SER A 154 24.30 -10.27 2.27
C SER A 154 24.60 -11.49 3.12
N GLU A 155 23.93 -12.60 2.79
CA GLU A 155 24.13 -13.89 3.43
C GLU A 155 23.90 -15.03 2.44
N SER A 156 24.42 -16.22 2.75
CA SER A 156 24.01 -17.46 2.11
C SER A 156 23.51 -18.46 3.15
N PHE A 157 22.35 -19.04 2.89
CA PHE A 157 21.73 -20.05 3.75
C PHE A 157 22.07 -21.48 3.31
N GLY A 158 22.89 -21.65 2.26
CA GLY A 158 23.35 -22.95 1.77
C GLY A 158 22.28 -23.77 1.02
N GLY A 159 21.13 -23.16 0.71
CA GLY A 159 20.07 -23.78 -0.07
C GLY A 159 20.24 -23.57 -1.58
N ARG A 160 19.27 -24.05 -2.35
CA ARG A 160 19.16 -23.71 -3.80
C ARG A 160 18.94 -22.21 -4.00
N PHE A 161 18.26 -21.55 -3.06
CA PHE A 161 17.94 -20.13 -3.08
C PHE A 161 18.14 -19.53 -1.70
N ASP A 162 18.60 -18.28 -1.66
CA ASP A 162 18.78 -17.54 -0.42
C ASP A 162 17.62 -16.56 -0.23
N ARG A 163 16.58 -16.99 0.49
CA ARG A 163 15.30 -16.27 0.59
C ARG A 163 15.14 -15.54 1.92
N MET A 164 15.25 -14.22 1.89
CA MET A 164 14.67 -13.37 2.94
C MET A 164 13.16 -13.25 2.75
N ARG A 165 12.38 -12.72 3.71
CA ARG A 165 10.93 -12.53 3.52
C ARG A 165 10.45 -11.12 3.79
N ASP A 166 11.08 -10.46 4.74
CA ASP A 166 10.64 -9.15 5.19
C ASP A 166 11.82 -8.34 5.73
N VAL A 167 11.63 -7.02 5.75
CA VAL A 167 12.52 -6.05 6.39
C VAL A 167 11.66 -4.92 6.92
N GLU A 168 11.95 -4.44 8.12
CA GLU A 168 11.23 -3.32 8.73
C GLU A 168 12.22 -2.31 9.30
N ILE A 169 11.76 -1.07 9.44
CA ILE A 169 12.48 -0.04 10.19
C ILE A 169 11.98 -0.12 11.63
N GLY A 170 12.89 -0.37 12.56
CA GLY A 170 12.59 -0.41 13.98
C GLY A 170 13.63 0.36 14.78
N ASP A 171 13.17 0.99 15.85
CA ASP A 171 14.06 1.42 16.93
C ASP A 171 14.42 0.18 17.76
N LEU A 172 15.66 -0.26 17.65
CA LEU A 172 16.12 -1.51 18.26
C LEU A 172 16.62 -1.31 19.70
N PHE A 173 16.99 -0.09 20.08
CA PHE A 173 17.74 0.15 21.32
C PHE A 173 17.29 1.37 22.14
N GLY A 174 16.40 2.23 21.61
CA GLY A 174 15.95 3.47 22.26
C GLY A 174 16.90 4.62 22.00
#